data_AF-A0A1G1Y474-F1
#
_entry.id   AF-A0A1G1Y474-F1
#
_cell.length_a   1.000
_cell.length_b   1.000
_cell.length_c   1.000
_cell.angle_alpha   90.00
_cell.angle_beta   90.00
_cell.angle_gamma   90.00
#
_symmetry.space_group_name_H-M   'P 1'
#
loop_
_entity.id
_entity.type
_entity.pdbx_description
1 polymer ?
#
loop_
_entity_poly.entity_id
_entity_poly.type
_entity_poly.pdbx_seq_one_letter_code
_entity_poly.pdbx_strand_id
1 'polypeptide(L)'
;MKYKDKIKHFLLSFILAAIIYWLMEDKLITITIVLVVGLVKELYDQQKGKNSAKESLEDILVDVVGITAGILTVKILNLNI
;
A
#
# COMPACT_ATOMS: atom_id res chain seq x y z
N MET A 1 15.43 5.95 -8.53
CA MET A 1 14.67 4.72 -8.19
C MET A 1 14.72 3.63 -9.25
N LYS A 2 14.90 2.36 -8.86
CA LYS A 2 14.77 1.20 -9.76
C LYS A 2 13.30 0.78 -9.81
N TYR A 3 12.77 0.47 -11.00
CA TYR A 3 11.42 -0.04 -11.24
C TYR A 3 11.01 -1.18 -10.28
N LYS A 4 12.00 -1.99 -9.88
CA LYS A 4 11.86 -3.08 -8.91
C LYS A 4 11.35 -2.65 -7.54
N ASP A 5 11.64 -1.43 -7.08
CA ASP A 5 11.16 -0.95 -5.78
C ASP A 5 9.69 -0.55 -5.83
N LYS A 6 9.26 0.15 -6.89
CA LYS A 6 7.84 0.48 -7.08
C LYS A 6 6.95 -0.76 -7.10
N ILE A 7 7.41 -1.84 -7.75
CA ILE A 7 6.68 -3.11 -7.74
C ILE A 7 6.52 -3.65 -6.31
N LYS A 8 7.54 -3.51 -5.44
CA LYS A 8 7.42 -3.96 -4.05
C LYS A 8 6.42 -3.11 -3.26
N HIS A 9 6.44 -1.80 -3.44
CA HIS A 9 5.45 -0.89 -2.85
C HIS A 9 4.03 -1.31 -3.21
N PHE A 10 3.79 -1.47 -4.52
CA PHE A 10 2.51 -1.93 -5.03
C PHE A 10 2.11 -3.29 -4.43
N LEU A 11 3.00 -4.28 -4.47
CA LEU A 11 2.68 -5.64 -4.03
C LEU A 11 2.43 -5.70 -2.52
N LEU A 12 3.25 -4.99 -1.74
CA LEU A 12 3.14 -4.96 -0.28
C LEU A 12 1.82 -4.30 0.15
N SER A 13 1.54 -3.12 -0.40
CA SER A 13 0.30 -2.38 -0.12
C SER A 13 -0.93 -3.14 -0.60
N PHE A 14 -0.85 -3.82 -1.76
CA PHE A 14 -1.89 -4.72 -2.26
C PHE A 14 -2.18 -5.87 -1.30
N ILE A 15 -1.15 -6.63 -0.89
CA ILE A 15 -1.32 -7.79 -0.01
C ILE A 15 -1.86 -7.34 1.36
N LEU A 16 -1.29 -6.28 1.94
CA LEU A 16 -1.74 -5.76 3.22
C LEU A 16 -3.19 -5.29 3.16
N ALA A 17 -3.56 -4.54 2.11
CA ALA A 17 -4.92 -4.06 1.95
C ALA A 17 -5.91 -5.21 1.75
N ALA A 18 -5.56 -6.23 0.96
CA ALA A 18 -6.39 -7.41 0.77
C ALA A 18 -6.61 -8.15 2.10
N ILE A 19 -5.55 -8.43 2.86
CA ILE A 19 -5.66 -9.15 4.14
C ILE A 19 -6.47 -8.35 5.16
N ILE A 20 -6.14 -7.07 5.36
CA ILE A 20 -6.81 -6.24 6.38
C ILE A 20 -8.28 -6.02 6.02
N TYR A 21 -8.58 -5.74 4.74
CA TYR A 21 -9.96 -5.57 4.30
C TYR A 21 -10.77 -6.87 4.41
N TRP A 22 -10.16 -8.01 4.13
CA TRP A 22 -10.81 -9.30 4.31
C TRP A 22 -11.15 -9.60 5.78
N LEU A 23 -10.31 -9.15 6.72
CA LEU A 23 -10.52 -9.37 8.15
C LEU A 23 -11.48 -8.37 8.81
N MET A 24 -11.47 -7.12 8.36
CA MET A 24 -12.21 -6.03 9.02
C MET A 24 -13.45 -5.58 8.26
N GLU A 25 -13.51 -5.85 6.95
CA GLU A 25 -14.54 -5.36 6.00
C GLU A 25 -14.71 -3.83 5.95
N ASP A 26 -13.86 -3.09 6.66
CA ASP A 26 -13.87 -1.63 6.69
C ASP A 26 -12.75 -1.07 5.79
N LYS A 27 -13.18 -0.41 4.71
CA LYS A 27 -12.29 0.22 3.73
C LYS A 27 -11.48 1.38 4.32
N LEU A 28 -12.05 2.17 5.22
CA LEU A 28 -11.36 3.35 5.78
C LEU A 28 -10.28 2.93 6.76
N ILE A 29 -10.57 1.93 7.61
CA ILE A 29 -9.57 1.37 8.53
C ILE A 29 -8.44 0.73 7.73
N THR A 30 -8.77 -0.05 6.68
CA THR A 30 -7.77 -0.66 5.80
C THR A 30 -6.85 0.38 5.18
N ILE A 31 -7.42 1.41 4.51
CA ILE A 31 -6.64 2.48 3.89
C ILE A 31 -5.75 3.17 4.93
N THR A 32 -6.29 3.48 6.10
CA THR A 32 -5.55 4.17 7.17
C THR A 32 -4.37 3.35 7.64
N ILE A 33 -4.57 2.06 7.96
CA ILE A 33 -3.50 1.19 8.45
C ILE A 33 -2.39 1.05 7.41
N VAL A 34 -2.76 0.76 6.15
CA VAL A 34 -1.75 0.53 5.10
C VAL A 34 -0.99 1.81 4.77
N LEU A 35 -1.66 2.96 4.71
CA LEU A 35 -0.98 4.25 4.51
C LEU A 35 -0.07 4.61 5.67
N VAL A 36 -0.47 4.38 6.92
CA VAL A 36 0.38 4.62 8.08
C VAL A 36 1.64 3.76 8.00
N VAL A 37 1.52 2.47 7.65
CA VAL A 37 2.67 1.58 7.46
C VAL A 37 3.59 2.08 6.35
N GLY A 38 3.04 2.48 5.19
CA GLY A 38 3.80 3.04 4.08
C GLY A 38 4.53 4.32 4.46
N LEU A 39 3.87 5.26 5.14
CA LEU A 39 4.45 6.52 5.60
C LEU A 39 5.57 6.30 6.63
N VAL A 40 5.40 5.40 7.59
CA VAL A 40 6.44 5.07 8.58
C VAL A 40 7.69 4.51 7.88
N LYS A 41 7.49 3.64 6.88
CA LYS A 41 8.58 3.08 6.08
C LYS A 41 9.29 4.15 5.25
N GLU A 42 8.56 5.06 4.61
CA GLU A 42 9.14 6.18 3.86
C GLU A 42 9.91 7.16 4.75
N LEU A 43 9.38 7.51 5.93
CA LEU A 43 10.09 8.34 6.90
C LEU A 43 11.42 7.70 7.32
N TYR A 44 11.42 6.38 7.56
CA TYR A 44 12.63 5.64 7.89
C TYR A 44 13.64 5.63 6.72
N ASP A 45 13.19 5.41 5.48
CA ASP A 45 14.06 5.39 4.31
C ASP A 45 14.64 6.77 3.99
N GLN A 46 13.87 7.85 4.20
CA GLN A 46 14.36 9.23 4.10
C GLN A 46 15.42 9.55 5.16
N GLN A 47 15.22 9.14 6.42
CA GLN A 47 16.22 9.30 7.48
C GLN A 47 17.52 8.54 7.17
N LYS A 48 17.44 7.44 6.42
CA LYS A 48 18.61 6.68 5.95
C LYS A 48 19.20 7.20 4.64
N GLY A 49 18.65 8.28 4.08
CA GLY A 49 19.10 8.87 2.81
C GLY A 49 18.89 7.97 1.60
N LYS A 50 17.95 7.00 1.68
CA LYS A 50 17.67 6.06 0.58
C LYS A 50 16.74 6.64 -0.47
N ASN A 51 15.79 7.48 -0.06
CA ASN A 51 14.78 8.10 -0.92
C ASN A 51 14.80 9.62 -0.77
N SER A 52 14.64 10.31 -1.89
CA SER A 52 14.32 11.74 -1.91
C SER A 52 12.83 11.99 -1.63
N ALA A 53 12.45 13.21 -1.27
CA ALA A 53 11.05 13.57 -1.04
C ALA A 53 10.15 13.30 -2.26
N LYS A 54 10.68 13.48 -3.47
CA LYS A 54 9.97 13.16 -4.72
C LYS A 54 9.76 11.66 -4.88
N GLU A 55 10.78 10.86 -4.59
CA GLU A 55 10.70 9.40 -4.66
C GLU A 55 9.70 8.85 -3.64
N SER A 56 9.65 9.39 -2.43
CA SER A 56 8.64 9.01 -1.43
C SER A 56 7.22 9.37 -1.86
N LEU A 57 7.00 10.51 -2.54
CA LEU A 57 5.69 10.83 -3.11
C LEU A 57 5.27 9.83 -4.19
N GLU A 58 6.21 9.42 -5.04
CA GLU A 58 5.95 8.39 -6.06
C GLU A 58 5.61 7.04 -5.42
N ASP A 59 6.31 6.65 -4.35
CA ASP A 59 6.03 5.41 -3.62
C ASP A 59 4.66 5.44 -2.92
N ILE A 60 4.28 6.57 -2.31
CA ILE A 60 2.95 6.73 -1.70
C ILE A 60 1.84 6.59 -2.76
N LEU A 61 2.02 7.16 -3.95
CA LEU A 61 1.05 6.99 -5.04
C LEU A 61 0.91 5.54 -5.46
N VAL A 62 2.04 4.82 -5.54
CA VAL A 62 2.05 3.39 -5.87
C VAL A 62 1.35 2.58 -4.77
N ASP A 63 1.55 2.94 -3.50
CA ASP A 63 0.87 2.32 -2.37
C ASP A 63 -0.65 2.53 -2.44
N VAL A 64 -1.13 3.73 -2.81
CA VAL A 64 -2.56 4.01 -3.00
C VAL A 64 -3.17 3.12 -4.10
N VAL A 65 -2.45 2.92 -5.20
CA VAL A 65 -2.89 2.03 -6.29
C VAL A 65 -2.96 0.58 -5.81
N GLY A 66 -1.96 0.11 -5.06
CA GLY A 66 -1.95 -1.21 -4.46
C GLY A 66 -3.10 -1.43 -3.47
N ILE A 67 -3.34 -0.47 -2.57
CA ILE A 67 -4.46 -0.50 -1.62
C ILE A 67 -5.80 -0.64 -2.35
N THR A 68 -6.02 0.21 -3.35
CA THR A 68 -7.27 0.21 -4.11
C THR A 68 -7.48 -1.13 -4.82
N ALA A 69 -6.44 -1.68 -5.45
CA ALA A 69 -6.49 -2.98 -6.09
C ALA A 69 -6.78 -4.11 -5.08
N GLY A 70 -6.14 -4.11 -3.91
CA GLY A 70 -6.34 -5.14 -2.88
C GLY A 70 -7.78 -5.19 -2.37
N ILE A 71 -8.34 -4.02 -2.04
CA ILE A 71 -9.75 -3.89 -1.60
C ILE A 71 -10.71 -4.38 -2.68
N LEU A 72 -10.51 -3.96 -3.94
CA LEU A 72 -11.36 -4.36 -5.06
C LEU A 72 -11.30 -5.87 -5.30
N THR A 73 -10.12 -6.48 -5.25
CA THR A 73 -9.96 -7.92 -5.43
C THR A 73 -10.77 -8.71 -4.40
N VAL A 74 -10.63 -8.38 -3.11
CA VAL A 74 -11.39 -9.06 -2.04
C VAL A 74 -12.88 -8.85 -2.21
N LYS A 75 -13.31 -7.62 -2.55
CA LYS A 75 -14.73 -7.34 -2.79
C LYS A 75 -15.30 -8.17 -3.95
N ILE A 76 -14.56 -8.33 -5.04
CA ILE A 76 -14.97 -9.14 -6.19
C ILE A 76 -15.02 -10.62 -5.80
N LEU A 77 -14.05 -11.13 -5.05
CA LEU A 77 -14.04 -12.52 -4.59
C LEU A 77 -15.23 -12.82 -3.69
N ASN A 78 -15.54 -11.95 -2.72
CA ASN A 78 -16.69 -12.12 -1.84
C ASN A 78 -18.05 -12.01 -2.56
N LEU A 79 -18.14 -11.31 -3.69
CA LEU A 79 -19.38 -11.24 -4.49
C LEU A 79 -19.64 -12.50 -5.33
N ASN A 80 -18.64 -13.38 -5.47
CA ASN A 80 -18.71 -14.60 -6.27
C ASN A 80 -18.79 -15.88 -5.41
N ILE A 81 -18.92 -15.74 -4.09
CA ILE A 81 -19.13 -16.83 -3.11
C ILE A 81 -20.55 -16.69 -2.56
#